data_AF-A0A380WKB7-F1
#
_entry.id   AF-A0A380WKB7-F1
#
_cell.length_a   1.000
_cell.length_b   1.000
_cell.length_c   1.000
_cell.angle_alpha   90.00
_cell.angle_beta   90.00
_cell.angle_gamma   90.00
#
_symmetry.space_group_name_H-M   'P 1'
#
loop_
_entity.id
_entity.type
_entity.pdbx_description
1 polymer ?
#
loop_
_entity_poly.entity_id
_entity_poly.type
_entity_poly.pdbx_seq_one_letter_code
_entity_poly.pdbx_strand_id
1 'polypeptide(L)'
;MNSLLPKTKPTLLKDALRMKRERGDVDADGFKTIAINDFAYGLNATIEGAEWAMAQWVAKRTNNPSEAYQARRVAFLADLRAILAGTFGQREAA
;
A
#
# COMPACT_ATOMS: atom_id res chain seq x y z
N MET A 1 -23.59 5.88 -19.81
CA MET A 1 -22.22 5.61 -20.29
C MET A 1 -21.61 4.56 -19.40
N ASN A 2 -21.40 3.35 -19.95
CA ASN A 2 -20.68 2.27 -19.29
C ASN A 2 -19.22 2.67 -19.08
N SER A 3 -18.82 2.94 -17.84
CA SER A 3 -17.42 2.79 -17.45
C SER A 3 -17.34 1.51 -16.63
N LEU A 4 -17.02 0.41 -17.31
CA LEU A 4 -16.48 -0.78 -16.65
C LEU A 4 -15.31 -0.31 -15.79
N LEU A 5 -15.41 -0.44 -14.47
CA LEU A 5 -14.29 -0.25 -13.55
C LEU A 5 -13.05 -0.91 -14.18
N PRO A 6 -11.88 -0.24 -14.25
CA PRO A 6 -10.69 -0.87 -14.78
C PRO A 6 -10.51 -2.21 -14.07
N LYS A 7 -10.63 -3.29 -14.84
CA LYS A 7 -10.45 -4.68 -14.38
C LYS A 7 -9.03 -4.80 -13.86
N THR A 8 -8.82 -4.52 -12.57
CA THR A 8 -7.77 -5.05 -11.67
C THR A 8 -7.45 -4.07 -10.53
N LYS A 9 -8.44 -3.59 -9.77
CA LYS A 9 -8.13 -3.02 -8.45
C LYS A 9 -7.58 -4.17 -7.57
N PRO A 10 -6.30 -4.17 -7.17
CA PRO A 10 -5.78 -5.25 -6.33
C PRO A 10 -6.54 -5.21 -5.00
N THR A 11 -7.12 -6.33 -4.60
CA THR A 11 -7.85 -6.45 -3.32
C THR A 11 -6.94 -7.00 -2.22
N LEU A 12 -5.83 -7.62 -2.61
CA LEU A 12 -4.85 -8.24 -1.71
C LEU A 12 -3.48 -7.57 -1.84
N LEU A 13 -2.75 -7.50 -0.74
CA LEU A 13 -1.39 -6.92 -0.69
C LEU A 13 -0.41 -7.60 -1.67
N LYS A 14 -0.59 -8.89 -1.92
CA LYS A 14 0.23 -9.65 -2.89
C LYS A 14 0.06 -9.14 -4.33
N ASP A 15 -1.16 -8.73 -4.70
CA ASP A 15 -1.46 -8.24 -6.03
C ASP A 15 -0.90 -6.83 -6.22
N ALA A 16 -0.98 -5.99 -5.18
CA ALA A 16 -0.32 -4.68 -5.14
C ALA A 16 1.21 -4.80 -5.29
N LEU A 17 1.84 -5.74 -4.56
CA LEU A 17 3.28 -6.00 -4.68
C LEU A 17 3.67 -6.49 -6.08
N ARG A 18 2.86 -7.37 -6.70
CA ARG A 18 3.07 -7.80 -8.08
C ARG A 18 3.03 -6.61 -9.04
N MET A 19 2.04 -5.73 -8.91
CA MET A 19 1.92 -4.53 -9.75
C MET A 19 3.09 -3.56 -9.59
N LYS A 20 3.59 -3.34 -8.36
CA LYS A 20 4.80 -2.51 -8.13
C LYS A 20 6.03 -3.09 -8.82
N ARG A 21 6.21 -4.42 -8.75
CA ARG A 21 7.32 -5.13 -9.40
C ARG A 21 7.24 -5.06 -10.92
N GLU A 22 6.05 -5.29 -11.49
CA GLU A 22 5.82 -5.19 -12.94
C GLU A 22 6.10 -3.77 -13.47
N ARG A 23 5.87 -2.74 -12.65
CA ARG A 23 6.18 -1.34 -12.99
C ARG A 23 7.65 -0.96 -12.82
N GLY A 24 8.44 -1.78 -12.14
CA GLY A 24 9.83 -1.47 -11.81
C GLY A 24 9.98 -0.44 -10.69
N ASP A 25 9.00 -0.34 -9.78
CA ASP A 25 9.06 0.59 -8.65
C ASP A 25 10.22 0.25 -7.70
N VAL A 26 11.06 1.24 -7.40
CA VAL A 26 12.28 1.09 -6.58
C VAL A 26 12.00 0.79 -5.10
N ASP A 27 10.79 1.07 -4.64
CA ASP A 27 10.34 0.88 -3.26
C ASP A 27 9.60 -0.45 -3.04
N ALA A 28 9.54 -1.32 -4.06
CA ALA A 28 8.84 -2.61 -3.99
C ALA A 28 9.33 -3.51 -2.83
N ASP A 29 10.63 -3.47 -2.52
CA ASP A 29 11.19 -4.24 -1.40
C ASP A 29 10.78 -3.66 -0.05
N GLY A 30 10.71 -2.33 0.10
CA GLY A 30 10.19 -1.67 1.29
C GLY A 30 8.71 -1.97 1.51
N PHE A 31 7.92 -1.97 0.43
CA PHE A 31 6.52 -2.38 0.44
C PHE A 31 6.37 -3.85 0.88
N LYS A 32 7.18 -4.75 0.31
CA LYS A 32 7.19 -6.18 0.67
C LYS A 32 7.50 -6.37 2.16
N THR A 33 8.51 -5.68 2.69
CA THR A 33 8.88 -5.79 4.11
C THR A 33 7.70 -5.46 5.02
N ILE A 34 6.97 -4.38 4.76
CA ILE A 34 5.81 -3.99 5.57
C ILE A 34 4.64 -4.96 5.35
N ALA A 35 4.32 -5.29 4.09
CA ALA A 35 3.24 -6.19 3.75
C ALA A 35 3.41 -7.60 4.36
N ILE A 36 4.64 -8.10 4.46
CA ILE A 36 4.93 -9.40 5.09
C ILE A 36 5.05 -9.27 6.60
N ASN A 37 5.87 -8.35 7.12
CA ASN A 37 6.16 -8.35 8.56
C ASN A 37 4.97 -7.89 9.41
N ASP A 38 4.15 -6.97 8.88
CA ASP A 38 3.06 -6.37 9.64
C ASP A 38 1.69 -6.97 9.29
N PHE A 39 1.56 -7.60 8.11
CA PHE A 39 0.25 -8.01 7.56
C PHE A 39 0.21 -9.42 6.91
N ALA A 40 1.26 -10.26 7.04
CA ALA A 40 1.41 -11.51 6.27
C ALA A 40 0.28 -12.55 6.38
N TYR A 41 -0.57 -12.52 7.42
CA TYR A 41 -1.55 -13.60 7.65
C TYR A 41 -2.95 -13.09 8.04
N GLY A 42 -3.99 -13.75 7.51
CA GLY A 42 -5.39 -13.54 7.90
C GLY A 42 -6.13 -12.40 7.18
N LEU A 43 -7.16 -11.84 7.84
CA LEU A 43 -8.06 -10.78 7.32
C LEU A 43 -7.33 -9.46 6.95
N ASN A 44 -6.11 -9.26 7.44
CA ASN A 44 -5.30 -8.07 7.18
C ASN A 44 -4.47 -8.15 5.89
N ALA A 45 -4.58 -9.24 5.13
CA ALA A 45 -3.97 -9.34 3.80
C ALA A 45 -4.73 -8.55 2.72
N THR A 46 -5.88 -7.98 3.07
CA THR A 46 -6.68 -7.11 2.19
C THR A 46 -6.18 -5.68 2.24
N ILE A 47 -6.34 -4.95 1.13
CA ILE A 47 -5.94 -3.53 1.05
C ILE A 47 -6.70 -2.67 2.06
N GLU A 48 -8.00 -2.92 2.25
CA GLU A 48 -8.84 -2.16 3.18
C GLU A 48 -8.44 -2.39 4.64
N GLY A 49 -8.21 -3.64 5.04
CA GLY A 49 -7.76 -3.97 6.39
C GLY A 49 -6.38 -3.38 6.69
N ALA A 50 -5.45 -3.44 5.73
CA ALA A 50 -4.11 -2.87 5.87
C ALA A 50 -4.14 -1.33 5.92
N GLU A 51 -5.00 -0.67 5.14
CA GLU A 51 -5.14 0.80 5.15
C GLU A 51 -5.63 1.27 6.51
N TRP A 52 -6.70 0.66 7.02
CA TRP A 52 -7.27 1.02 8.30
C TRP A 52 -6.27 0.84 9.45
N ALA A 53 -5.60 -0.31 9.52
CA ALA A 53 -4.63 -0.61 10.56
C ALA A 53 -3.41 0.33 10.51
N MET A 54 -2.90 0.62 9.30
CA MET A 54 -1.77 1.53 9.13
C MET A 54 -2.15 2.98 9.40
N ALA A 55 -3.37 3.41 9.04
CA ALA A 55 -3.88 4.74 9.37
C ALA A 55 -3.95 4.95 10.90
N GLN A 56 -4.43 3.95 11.63
CA GLN A 56 -4.42 3.97 13.10
C GLN A 56 -2.99 4.02 13.66
N TRP A 57 -2.06 3.25 13.08
CA TRP A 57 -0.65 3.26 13.49
C TRP A 57 0.01 4.64 13.29
N VAL A 58 -0.16 5.24 12.10
CA VAL A 58 0.38 6.57 11.76
C VAL A 58 -0.22 7.65 12.66
N ALA A 59 -1.53 7.56 12.94
CA ALA A 59 -2.21 8.51 13.83
C ALA A 59 -1.73 8.41 15.29
N LYS A 60 -1.38 7.20 15.76
CA LYS A 60 -0.99 6.94 17.16
C LYS A 60 0.46 7.27 17.50
N ARG A 61 1.21 8.00 16.64
CA ARG A 61 2.61 8.44 16.81
C ARG A 61 3.32 7.76 17.99
N THR A 62 3.86 6.56 17.75
CA THR A 62 4.60 5.83 18.79
C THR A 62 5.91 6.55 19.12
N ASN A 63 6.31 6.52 20.39
CA ASN A 63 7.33 7.41 20.95
C ASN A 63 8.79 7.21 20.45
N ASN A 64 9.11 6.31 19.53
CA ASN A 64 10.37 6.35 18.75
C ASN A 64 10.57 5.16 17.78
N PRO A 65 10.05 5.24 16.55
CA PRO A 65 10.70 4.64 15.40
C PRO A 65 11.56 5.68 14.67
N SER A 66 12.68 5.27 14.09
CA SER A 66 13.54 6.16 13.27
C SER A 66 12.73 6.83 12.15
N GLU A 67 13.15 8.01 11.71
CA GLU A 67 12.47 8.76 10.64
C GLU A 67 12.29 7.91 9.37
N ALA A 68 13.31 7.15 8.98
CA ALA A 68 13.23 6.24 7.83
C ALA A 68 12.16 5.15 8.01
N TYR A 69 11.94 4.66 9.23
CA TYR A 69 10.90 3.67 9.53
C TYR A 69 9.49 4.27 9.43
N GLN A 70 9.32 5.52 9.88
CA GLN A 70 8.06 6.25 9.76
C GLN A 70 7.76 6.59 8.30
N ALA A 71 8.76 7.08 7.56
CA ALA A 71 8.63 7.44 6.15
C ALA A 71 8.14 6.26 5.30
N ARG A 72 8.67 5.05 5.53
CA ARG A 72 8.22 3.84 4.82
C ARG A 72 6.75 3.49 5.09
N ARG A 73 6.27 3.69 6.33
CA ARG A 73 4.87 3.41 6.70
C ARG A 73 3.90 4.44 6.15
N VAL A 74 4.31 5.71 6.09
CA VAL A 74 3.55 6.76 5.41
C VAL A 74 3.47 6.49 3.91
N ALA A 75 4.57 6.11 3.27
CA ALA A 75 4.60 5.73 1.86
C ALA A 75 3.70 4.51 1.59
N PHE A 76 3.79 3.48 2.44
CA PHE A 76 2.91 2.31 2.36
C PHE A 76 1.43 2.68 2.48
N LEU A 77 1.06 3.54 3.44
CA LEU A 77 -0.32 4.01 3.57
C LEU A 77 -0.79 4.80 2.32
N ALA A 78 0.08 5.62 1.74
CA ALA A 78 -0.22 6.37 0.52
C ALA A 78 -0.48 5.42 -0.67
N ASP A 79 0.32 4.37 -0.82
CA ASP A 79 0.10 3.33 -1.85
C ASP A 79 -1.26 2.67 -1.69
N LEU A 80 -1.63 2.27 -0.46
CA LEU A 80 -2.93 1.64 -0.20
C LEU A 80 -4.10 2.58 -0.54
N ARG A 81 -3.98 3.87 -0.20
CA ARG A 81 -5.00 4.87 -0.54
C ARG A 81 -5.11 5.11 -2.04
N ALA A 82 -3.99 5.15 -2.76
CA ALA A 82 -3.99 5.24 -4.22
C ALA A 82 -4.67 4.01 -4.84
N ILE A 83 -4.47 2.81 -4.27
CA ILE A 83 -5.17 1.61 -4.71
C ILE A 83 -6.67 1.75 -4.47
N LEU A 84 -7.06 2.19 -3.28
CA LEU A 84 -8.47 2.37 -2.93
C LEU A 84 -9.17 3.40 -3.81
N ALA A 85 -8.48 4.51 -4.13
CA ALA A 85 -8.94 5.56 -5.03
C ALA A 85 -8.91 5.15 -6.52
N GLY A 86 -8.28 4.03 -6.86
CA GLY A 86 -8.11 3.59 -8.25
C GLY A 86 -7.09 4.41 -9.05
N THR A 87 -6.25 5.20 -8.37
CA THR A 87 -5.18 6.01 -8.96
C THR A 87 -3.81 5.36 -8.87
N PHE A 88 -3.72 4.17 -8.26
CA PHE A 88 -2.46 3.44 -8.12
C PHE A 88 -1.84 3.11 -9.47
N GLY A 89 -0.59 3.53 -9.67
CA GLY A 89 0.13 3.32 -10.92
C GLY A 89 -0.20 4.31 -12.04
N GLN A 90 -1.07 5.30 -11.80
CA GLN A 90 -1.11 6.50 -12.65
C GLN A 90 0.19 7.26 -12.42
N ARG A 91 1.13 7.16 -13.36
CA ARG A 91 2.24 8.10 -13.42
C ARG A 91 1.61 9.48 -13.58
N GLU A 92 1.80 10.39 -12.63
CA GLU A 92 1.61 11.80 -12.94
C GLU A 92 2.50 12.07 -14.15
N ALA A 93 1.86 12.42 -15.26
CA ALA A 93 2.57 13.01 -16.38
C ALA A 93 2.97 14.41 -15.92
N ALA A 94 4.18 14.52 -15.36
CA ALA A 94 4.84 15.78 -15.03
C ALA A 94 6.30 15.69 -15.46
#